data_AF-A0A0Q5UJ21-F1
#
_entry.id   AF-A0A0Q5UJ21-F1
#
_cell.length_a   1.000
_cell.length_b   1.000
_cell.length_c   1.000
_cell.angle_alpha   90.00
_cell.angle_beta   90.00
_cell.angle_gamma   90.00
#
_symmetry.space_group_name_H-M   'P 1'
#
loop_
_entity.id
_entity.type
_entity.pdbx_description
1 polymer ?
#
loop_
_entity_poly.entity_id
_entity_poly.type
_entity_poly.pdbx_seq_one_letter_code
_entity_poly.pdbx_strand_id
1 'polypeptide(L)'
;MKDDNLGWLNEWYLAQCDSDWEHSYGVKIDTLDNPGWSLKIELTDTALEGRAFERVTYGEISDELEEWQHKGSWWVAVVKDNAFEVSCGPLDLSAAIGVFRRWVEQPA
;
A
#
# COMPACT_ATOMS: atom_id res chain seq x y z
N MET A 1 -14.73 14.66 5.39
CA MET A 1 -13.28 14.38 5.47
C MET A 1 -12.93 13.54 4.26
N LYS A 2 -11.77 13.74 3.62
CA LYS A 2 -11.22 12.71 2.71
C LYS A 2 -11.23 11.39 3.47
N ASP A 3 -11.62 10.30 2.81
CA ASP A 3 -11.74 8.99 3.42
C ASP A 3 -10.51 8.65 4.29
N ASP A 4 -10.75 8.25 5.55
CA ASP A 4 -9.68 7.92 6.49
C ASP A 4 -9.09 6.55 6.15
N ASN A 5 -8.15 6.54 5.22
CA ASN A 5 -7.50 5.31 4.77
C ASN A 5 -6.64 4.67 5.87
N LEU A 6 -6.08 5.44 6.80
CA LEU A 6 -5.30 4.88 7.91
C LEU A 6 -6.24 4.22 8.93
N GLY A 7 -7.36 4.87 9.27
CA GLY A 7 -8.41 4.27 10.09
C GLY A 7 -8.93 2.96 9.48
N TRP A 8 -9.22 2.96 8.18
CA TRP A 8 -9.63 1.74 7.47
C TRP A 8 -8.55 0.64 7.51
N LEU A 9 -7.27 0.99 7.34
CA LEU A 9 -6.18 0.01 7.41
C LEU A 9 -6.05 -0.61 8.80
N ASN A 10 -6.28 0.17 9.86
CA ASN A 10 -6.30 -0.36 11.23
C ASN A 10 -7.41 -1.39 11.42
N GLU A 11 -8.61 -1.11 10.88
CA GLU A 11 -9.75 -2.04 10.91
C GLU A 11 -9.47 -3.30 10.08
N TRP A 12 -8.88 -3.15 8.90
CA TRP A 12 -8.49 -4.27 8.05
C TRP A 12 -7.44 -5.15 8.74
N TYR A 13 -6.42 -4.56 9.37
CA TYR A 13 -5.40 -5.28 10.12
C TYR A 13 -6.01 -6.09 11.27
N LEU A 14 -6.88 -5.45 12.07
CA LEU A 14 -7.57 -6.14 13.17
C LEU A 14 -8.40 -7.33 12.67
N ALA A 15 -9.00 -7.20 11.48
CA ALA A 15 -9.77 -8.29 10.88
C ALA A 15 -8.91 -9.46 10.37
N GLN A 16 -7.59 -9.28 10.20
CA GLN A 16 -6.67 -10.37 9.88
C GLN A 16 -6.11 -11.06 11.13
N CYS A 17 -6.15 -10.41 12.30
CA CYS A 17 -5.66 -10.99 13.55
C CYS A 17 -6.50 -12.19 13.98
N ASP A 18 -5.89 -13.37 14.02
CA ASP A 18 -6.54 -14.64 14.32
C ASP A 18 -5.75 -15.53 15.30
N SER A 19 -4.73 -14.98 15.96
CA SER A 19 -3.76 -15.66 16.85
C SER A 19 -2.56 -16.29 16.13
N ASP A 20 -2.56 -16.40 14.81
CA ASP A 20 -1.44 -16.94 14.04
C ASP A 20 -0.89 -15.88 13.06
N TRP A 21 -1.79 -15.16 12.38
CA TRP A 21 -1.43 -14.20 11.35
C TRP A 21 -0.58 -13.04 11.90
N GLU A 22 -0.95 -12.44 13.03
CA GLU A 22 -0.19 -11.32 13.62
C GLU A 22 1.19 -11.70 14.16
N HIS A 23 1.45 -13.00 14.34
CA HIS A 23 2.75 -13.51 14.75
C HIS A 23 3.66 -13.84 13.56
N SER A 24 3.08 -14.04 12.38
CA SER A 24 3.77 -14.54 11.18
C SER A 24 3.88 -13.49 10.07
N TYR A 25 2.90 -12.60 9.99
CA TYR A 25 2.68 -11.66 8.90
C TYR A 25 2.34 -10.27 9.46
N GLY A 26 2.13 -9.30 8.57
CA GLY A 26 1.76 -7.96 9.02
C GLY A 26 1.74 -6.91 7.93
N VAL A 27 1.66 -5.67 8.42
CA VAL A 27 1.77 -4.45 7.62
C VAL A 27 3.09 -3.77 7.97
N LYS A 28 3.91 -3.48 6.95
CA LYS A 28 5.15 -2.73 7.10
C LYS A 28 5.04 -1.41 6.34
N ILE A 29 5.29 -0.31 7.04
CA ILE A 29 5.51 1.01 6.43
C ILE A 29 6.96 1.40 6.72
N ASP A 30 7.71 1.77 5.68
CA ASP A 30 9.12 2.13 5.78
C ASP A 30 9.42 3.31 4.84
N THR A 31 10.56 3.97 5.02
CA THR A 31 11.04 4.97 4.06
C THR A 31 11.75 4.31 2.87
N LEU A 32 11.76 4.98 1.73
CA LEU A 32 12.61 4.61 0.59
C LEU A 32 14.03 5.19 0.76
N ASP A 33 14.96 4.77 -0.10
CA ASP A 33 16.30 5.36 -0.20
C ASP A 33 16.29 6.77 -0.82
N ASN A 34 15.29 7.06 -1.64
CA ASN A 34 14.86 8.38 -2.08
C ASN A 34 13.65 8.88 -1.25
N PRO A 35 13.28 10.18 -1.31
CA PRO A 35 12.15 10.68 -0.52
C PRO A 35 10.84 9.97 -0.87
N GLY A 36 10.27 9.25 0.09
CA GLY A 36 9.03 8.52 -0.11
C GLY A 36 8.80 7.43 0.92
N TRP A 37 7.69 6.71 0.72
CA TRP A 37 7.27 5.62 1.58
C TRP A 37 7.18 4.32 0.79
N SER A 38 7.51 3.22 1.45
CA SER A 38 7.08 1.89 1.06
C SER A 38 6.01 1.40 2.02
N LEU A 39 5.00 0.74 1.48
CA LEU A 39 4.00 0.00 2.24
C LEU A 39 3.97 -1.42 1.68
N LYS A 40 4.16 -2.40 2.56
CA LYS A 40 4.00 -3.83 2.29
C LYS A 40 2.90 -4.36 3.20
N ILE A 41 1.95 -5.09 2.62
CA ILE A 41 0.86 -5.77 3.33
C ILE A 41 0.91 -7.23 2.91
N GLU A 42 1.20 -8.12 3.86
CA GLU A 42 1.13 -9.57 3.62
C GLU A 42 -0.33 -9.99 3.38
N LEU A 43 -0.54 -10.88 2.42
CA LEU A 43 -1.86 -11.40 2.04
C LEU A 43 -1.97 -12.90 2.26
N THR A 44 -0.87 -13.58 2.57
CA THR A 44 -0.85 -15.01 2.92
C THR A 44 -1.82 -15.28 4.06
N ASP A 45 -2.56 -16.38 3.94
CA ASP A 45 -3.61 -16.81 4.89
C ASP A 45 -4.75 -15.79 5.07
N THR A 46 -4.89 -14.81 4.17
CA THR A 46 -6.05 -13.90 4.12
C THR A 46 -6.98 -14.26 2.96
N ALA A 47 -8.21 -13.73 2.97
CA ALA A 47 -9.14 -13.87 1.84
C ALA A 47 -8.64 -13.24 0.52
N LEU A 48 -7.56 -12.46 0.57
CA LEU A 48 -6.94 -11.82 -0.60
C LEU A 48 -5.79 -12.65 -1.18
N GLU A 49 -5.42 -13.78 -0.56
CA GLU A 49 -4.36 -14.64 -1.08
C GLU A 49 -4.70 -15.11 -2.50
N GLY A 50 -3.72 -15.00 -3.42
CA GLY A 50 -3.90 -15.37 -4.82
C GLY A 50 -4.88 -14.50 -5.61
N ARG A 51 -5.48 -13.47 -5.01
CA ARG A 51 -6.40 -12.56 -5.70
C ARG A 51 -5.64 -11.77 -6.75
N ALA A 52 -6.18 -11.72 -7.97
CA ALA A 52 -5.59 -10.96 -9.05
C ALA A 52 -5.58 -9.45 -8.73
N PHE A 53 -4.46 -8.82 -9.03
CA PHE A 53 -4.27 -7.37 -8.91
C PHE A 53 -3.60 -6.85 -10.18
N GLU A 54 -4.21 -5.87 -10.82
CA GLU A 54 -3.59 -5.16 -11.93
C GLU A 54 -2.63 -4.11 -11.39
N ARG A 55 -1.39 -4.09 -11.88
CA ARG A 55 -0.40 -3.08 -11.50
C ARG A 55 -0.96 -1.67 -11.71
N VAL A 56 -0.94 -0.85 -10.67
CA VAL A 56 -1.39 0.55 -10.72
C VAL A 56 -0.18 1.47 -10.62
N THR A 57 -0.07 2.40 -11.57
CA THR A 57 0.94 3.46 -11.58
C THR A 57 0.28 4.82 -11.68
N TYR A 58 0.78 5.79 -10.93
CA TYR A 58 0.35 7.18 -11.00
C TYR A 58 1.55 8.11 -10.86
N GLY A 59 1.50 9.24 -11.56
CA GLY A 59 2.56 10.25 -11.54
C GLY A 59 3.80 9.81 -12.32
N GLU A 60 4.80 10.69 -12.32
CA GLU A 60 6.10 10.44 -12.93
C GLU A 60 7.16 10.29 -11.85
N ILE A 61 8.00 9.26 -11.97
CA ILE A 61 9.09 9.02 -11.03
C ILE A 61 10.30 9.88 -11.41
N SER A 62 11.01 10.41 -10.42
CA SER A 62 12.31 11.06 -10.57
C SER A 62 13.34 10.45 -9.62
N ASP A 63 14.62 10.64 -9.89
CA ASP A 63 15.68 10.36 -8.92
C ASP A 63 16.22 11.68 -8.30
N GLU A 64 15.65 12.83 -8.68
CA GLU A 64 16.09 14.15 -8.27
C GLU A 64 15.08 14.81 -7.31
N LEU A 65 15.54 15.16 -6.10
CA LEU A 65 14.72 15.79 -5.06
C LEU A 65 13.99 17.04 -5.54
N GLU A 66 14.66 17.88 -6.34
CA GLU A 66 14.08 19.12 -6.87
C GLU A 66 12.96 18.83 -7.87
N GLU A 67 13.13 17.85 -8.76
CA GLU A 67 12.08 17.44 -9.68
C GLU A 67 10.86 16.88 -8.95
N TRP A 68 11.06 16.09 -7.88
CA TRP A 68 9.95 15.59 -7.06
C TRP A 68 9.11 16.69 -6.44
N GLN A 69 9.74 17.77 -5.97
CA GLN A 69 9.03 18.93 -5.45
C GLN A 69 8.12 19.59 -6.50
N HIS A 70 8.43 19.43 -7.80
CA HIS A 70 7.65 19.97 -8.91
C HIS A 70 6.64 18.97 -9.50
N LYS A 71 7.03 17.70 -9.64
CA LYS A 71 6.21 16.60 -10.21
C LYS A 71 5.07 16.19 -9.26
N GLY A 72 5.26 16.34 -7.96
CA GLY A 72 4.23 16.10 -6.96
C GLY A 72 4.02 14.61 -6.69
N SER A 73 2.76 14.18 -6.75
CA SER A 73 2.34 12.86 -6.26
C SER A 73 2.71 11.71 -7.20
N TRP A 74 3.16 10.59 -6.63
CA TRP A 74 3.41 9.36 -7.38
C TRP A 74 3.16 8.11 -6.54
N TRP A 75 2.81 7.02 -7.21
CA TRP A 75 2.89 5.68 -6.61
C TRP A 75 2.96 4.58 -7.67
N VAL A 76 3.52 3.45 -7.25
CA VAL A 76 3.55 2.19 -7.99
C VAL A 76 3.09 1.10 -7.04
N ALA A 77 1.92 0.52 -7.32
CA ALA A 77 1.37 -0.60 -6.56
C ALA A 77 1.42 -1.90 -7.38
N VAL A 78 1.77 -3.00 -6.72
CA VAL A 78 1.80 -4.36 -7.28
C VAL A 78 1.39 -5.38 -6.22
N VAL A 79 0.94 -6.55 -6.66
CA VAL A 79 0.94 -7.75 -5.82
C VAL A 79 2.00 -8.70 -6.37
N LYS A 80 2.91 -9.14 -5.50
CA LYS A 80 3.90 -10.18 -5.80
C LYS A 80 4.16 -10.98 -4.53
N ASP A 81 4.47 -12.27 -4.68
CA ASP A 81 4.81 -13.16 -3.56
C ASP A 81 3.81 -13.08 -2.39
N ASN A 82 2.50 -13.08 -2.71
CA ASN A 82 1.40 -12.93 -1.74
C ASN A 82 1.48 -11.67 -0.86
N ALA A 83 2.11 -10.60 -1.33
CA ALA A 83 2.11 -9.30 -0.66
C ALA A 83 1.63 -8.20 -1.61
N PHE A 84 0.79 -7.31 -1.09
CA PHE A 84 0.53 -6.02 -1.72
C PHE A 84 1.66 -5.07 -1.36
N GLU A 85 2.35 -4.56 -2.38
CA GLU A 85 3.46 -3.62 -2.23
C GLU A 85 3.17 -2.33 -2.98
N VAL A 86 3.43 -1.21 -2.33
CA VAL A 86 3.38 0.11 -2.96
C VAL A 86 4.58 0.95 -2.53
N SER A 87 5.21 1.58 -3.50
CA SER A 87 6.15 2.68 -3.31
C SER A 87 5.46 3.97 -3.71
N CYS A 88 5.59 5.03 -2.90
CA CYS A 88 4.92 6.30 -3.17
C CYS A 88 5.68 7.52 -2.66
N GLY A 89 5.24 8.69 -3.10
CA GLY A 89 5.83 9.96 -2.70
C GLY A 89 5.63 10.30 -1.22
N PRO A 90 6.40 11.26 -0.70
CA PRO A 90 6.46 11.57 0.74
C PRO A 90 5.12 12.04 1.32
N LEU A 91 4.20 12.52 0.49
CA LEU A 91 2.86 12.98 0.88
C LEU A 91 1.73 12.02 0.45
N ASP A 92 2.08 10.89 -0.16
CA ASP A 92 1.12 10.00 -0.84
C ASP A 92 0.77 8.74 -0.04
N LEU A 93 1.32 8.54 1.15
CA LEU A 93 1.09 7.33 1.95
C LEU A 93 -0.41 7.04 2.14
N SER A 94 -1.21 8.06 2.50
CA SER A 94 -2.65 7.89 2.65
C SER A 94 -3.34 7.52 1.33
N ALA A 95 -2.92 8.08 0.20
CA ALA A 95 -3.47 7.76 -1.12
C ALA A 95 -3.08 6.33 -1.55
N ALA A 96 -1.86 5.90 -1.23
CA ALA A 96 -1.33 4.57 -1.47
C ALA A 96 -2.11 3.50 -0.68
N ILE A 97 -2.42 3.74 0.60
CA ILE A 97 -3.33 2.89 1.37
C ILE A 97 -4.72 2.84 0.70
N GLY A 98 -5.18 3.98 0.16
CA GLY A 98 -6.43 4.05 -0.60
C GLY A 98 -6.44 3.17 -1.86
N VAL A 99 -5.28 2.89 -2.49
CA VAL A 99 -5.19 1.94 -3.61
C VAL A 99 -5.50 0.54 -3.13
N PHE A 100 -4.88 0.11 -2.03
CA PHE A 100 -5.16 -1.19 -1.41
C PHE A 100 -6.63 -1.29 -1.02
N ARG A 101 -7.16 -0.31 -0.29
CA ARG A 101 -8.58 -0.24 0.10
C ARG A 101 -9.53 -0.45 -1.06
N ARG A 102 -9.38 0.33 -2.14
CA ARG A 102 -10.25 0.23 -3.32
C ARG A 102 -10.20 -1.16 -3.96
N TRP A 103 -9.05 -1.80 -3.94
CA TRP A 103 -8.92 -3.17 -4.44
C TRP A 103 -9.61 -4.19 -3.53
N VAL A 104 -9.43 -4.09 -2.21
CA VAL A 104 -10.11 -4.96 -1.24
C VAL A 104 -11.62 -4.88 -1.37
N GLU A 105 -12.16 -3.65 -1.48
CA GLU A 105 -13.60 -3.37 -1.56
C GLU A 105 -14.23 -3.68 -2.93
N GLN A 106 -13.43 -3.96 -3.97
CA GLN A 106 -13.98 -4.41 -5.26
C GLN A 106 -14.67 -5.78 -5.12
N PRO A 107 -15.80 -6.01 -5.79
CA PRO A 107 -16.34 -7.36 -5.94
C PRO A 107 -15.33 -8.29 -6.60
N ALA A 108 -15.36 -9.57 -6.23
CA ALA A 108 -14.60 -10.62 -6.92
C ALA A 108 -15.19 -10.94 -8.29
#